data_AF-A0A7V8NK66-F1
#
_entry.id   AF-A0A7V8NK66-F1
#
_cell.length_a   1.000
_cell.length_b   1.000
_cell.length_c   1.000
_cell.angle_alpha   90.00
_cell.angle_beta   90.00
_cell.angle_gamma   90.00
#
_symmetry.space_group_name_H-M   'P 1'
#
loop_
_entity.id
_entity.type
_entity.pdbx_description
1 polymer ?
#
loop_
_entity_poly.entity_id
_entity_poly.type
_entity_poly.pdbx_seq_one_letter_code
_entity_poly.pdbx_strand_id
1 'polypeptide(L)'
;MLWLWERAGESHAPVGCAEFRAWQRIEPEVLATLIDHVVALGFVRRYAGYGGSGAGGPLVLLRPEGAEQARRLARRRENDGERRQYALRAVLEWLRQRRGHTEPRLGEFFDSAQIFFLGTALSWEEVSDAVDWLSDVDLLVRTEAEPGDARGPRVSLTGDGREFVWSGARLEEYLRQRRERARPVVRTHIARADKVQIAGRDLHSADVRYSVELRPAELGVLIGALAPQLELDADSLDELLRLSRQLTRYDPDAGPGDGGSAAGSGSGDGDPDDGRVRGTLRRMRELVSVASRGSAREVVDVVIGQVLSRALGG
;
A
#
# COMPACT_ATOMS: atom_id res chain seq x y z
N MET A 1 14.24 -13.87 28.23
CA MET A 1 15.66 -13.73 27.84
C MET A 1 16.23 -12.37 28.18
N LEU A 2 15.71 -11.26 27.63
CA LEU A 2 16.21 -9.90 27.95
C LEU A 2 16.23 -9.60 29.45
N TRP A 3 15.10 -9.85 30.13
CA TRP A 3 15.01 -9.69 31.59
C TRP A 3 16.08 -10.48 32.37
N LEU A 4 16.37 -11.72 31.95
CA LEU A 4 17.41 -12.53 32.59
C LEU A 4 18.81 -11.95 32.38
N TRP A 5 19.08 -11.41 31.20
CA TRP A 5 20.35 -10.76 30.90
C TRP A 5 20.54 -9.47 31.70
N GLU A 6 19.51 -8.64 31.80
CA GLU A 6 19.54 -7.40 32.59
C GLU A 6 19.76 -7.66 34.09
N ARG A 7 19.26 -8.79 34.61
CA ARG A 7 19.42 -9.16 36.03
C ARG A 7 20.69 -9.95 36.33
N ALA A 8 21.13 -10.82 35.42
CA ALA A 8 22.38 -11.56 35.60
C ALA A 8 23.61 -10.67 35.36
N GLY A 9 23.48 -9.64 34.51
CA GLY A 9 24.61 -8.87 34.01
C GLY A 9 25.68 -9.77 33.38
N GLU A 10 26.94 -9.30 33.40
CA GLU A 10 28.09 -10.11 32.96
C GLU A 10 28.51 -11.16 34.00
N SER A 11 27.99 -11.06 35.23
CA SER A 11 28.39 -11.93 36.34
C SER A 11 27.88 -13.38 36.23
N HIS A 12 26.97 -13.65 35.29
CA HIS A 12 26.30 -14.94 35.12
C HIS A 12 25.70 -15.48 36.44
N ALA A 13 25.32 -14.59 37.37
CA ALA A 13 24.74 -14.98 38.64
C ALA A 13 23.36 -15.65 38.45
N PRO A 14 22.97 -16.59 39.34
CA PRO A 14 21.63 -17.16 39.31
C PRO A 14 20.57 -16.06 39.50
N VAL A 15 19.54 -16.07 38.66
CA VAL A 15 18.44 -15.09 38.72
C VAL A 15 17.16 -15.81 39.16
N GLY A 16 16.47 -15.25 40.16
CA GLY A 16 15.19 -15.77 40.66
C GLY A 16 14.02 -15.28 39.81
N CYS A 17 13.21 -16.20 39.28
CA CYS A 17 12.13 -15.84 38.36
C CYS A 17 10.84 -15.33 39.03
N ALA A 18 10.73 -15.29 40.37
CA ALA A 18 9.52 -14.80 41.03
C ALA A 18 9.22 -13.32 40.75
N GLU A 19 10.25 -12.48 40.64
CA GLU A 19 10.06 -11.06 40.31
C GLU A 19 9.51 -10.90 38.89
N PHE A 20 10.08 -11.62 37.92
CA PHE A 20 9.56 -11.65 36.55
C PHE A 20 8.10 -12.11 36.49
N ARG A 21 7.76 -13.16 37.24
CA ARG A 21 6.39 -13.67 37.37
C ARG A 21 5.45 -12.60 37.88
N ALA A 22 5.80 -11.95 38.99
CA ALA A 22 4.97 -10.92 39.62
C ALA A 22 4.78 -9.72 38.69
N TRP A 23 5.84 -9.30 38.01
CA TRP A 23 5.81 -8.19 37.05
C TRP A 23 4.92 -8.50 35.84
N GLN A 24 5.03 -9.70 35.28
CA GLN A 24 4.25 -10.12 34.11
C GLN A 24 2.85 -10.67 34.45
N ARG A 25 2.53 -10.81 35.75
CA ARG A 25 1.29 -11.43 36.26
C ARG A 25 1.02 -12.80 35.64
N ILE A 26 2.07 -13.63 35.52
CA ILE A 26 1.99 -14.97 34.93
C ILE A 26 1.74 -16.00 36.03
N GLU A 27 0.92 -17.01 35.74
CA GLU A 27 0.70 -18.14 36.66
C GLU A 27 1.99 -18.98 36.85
N PRO A 28 2.22 -19.56 38.05
CA PRO A 28 3.43 -20.35 38.34
C PRO A 28 3.69 -21.47 37.33
N GLU A 29 2.64 -22.17 36.90
CA GLU A 29 2.72 -23.31 35.97
C GLU A 29 3.12 -22.87 34.55
N VAL A 30 2.61 -21.72 34.11
CA VAL A 30 2.98 -21.12 32.83
C VAL A 30 4.44 -20.68 32.87
N LEU A 31 4.88 -20.06 33.97
CA LEU A 31 6.30 -19.70 34.14
C LEU A 31 7.20 -20.94 34.14
N ALA A 32 6.81 -22.01 34.82
CA ALA A 32 7.56 -23.26 34.84
C ALA A 32 7.72 -23.83 33.42
N THR A 33 6.62 -23.87 32.65
CA THR A 33 6.61 -24.33 31.25
C THR A 33 7.50 -23.45 30.35
N LEU A 34 7.46 -22.13 30.53
CA LEU A 34 8.34 -21.23 29.78
C LEU A 34 9.81 -21.48 30.12
N ILE A 35 10.13 -21.70 31.39
CA ILE A 35 11.49 -22.04 31.82
C ILE A 35 11.91 -23.39 31.22
N ASP A 36 11.07 -24.43 31.29
CA ASP A 36 11.33 -25.73 30.65
C ASP A 36 11.66 -25.58 29.17
N HIS A 37 10.87 -24.80 28.45
CA HIS A 37 11.09 -24.55 27.04
C HIS A 37 12.44 -23.86 26.78
N VAL A 38 12.78 -22.82 27.53
CA VAL A 38 14.04 -22.09 27.38
C VAL A 38 15.25 -22.94 27.82
N VAL A 39 15.06 -23.85 28.79
CA VAL A 39 16.06 -24.87 29.18
C VAL A 39 16.27 -25.86 28.04
N ALA A 40 15.19 -26.37 27.43
CA ALA A 40 15.24 -27.32 26.32
C ALA A 40 15.94 -26.73 25.09
N LEU A 41 15.78 -25.41 24.84
CA LEU A 41 16.51 -24.67 23.81
C LEU A 41 18.00 -24.43 24.15
N GLY A 42 18.45 -24.80 25.35
CA GLY A 42 19.85 -24.65 25.77
C GLY A 42 20.25 -23.23 26.15
N PHE A 43 19.31 -22.30 26.32
CA PHE A 43 19.61 -20.91 26.65
C PHE A 43 19.82 -20.67 28.14
N VAL A 44 19.19 -21.47 28.99
CA VAL A 44 19.34 -21.39 30.45
C VAL A 44 19.53 -22.79 31.04
N ARG A 45 20.05 -22.87 32.27
CA ARG A 45 20.05 -24.09 33.08
C ARG A 45 19.37 -23.82 34.42
N ARG A 46 18.67 -24.80 34.96
CA ARG A 46 18.15 -24.72 36.33
C ARG A 46 19.31 -24.71 37.33
N TYR A 47 19.22 -23.83 38.31
CA TYR A 47 20.20 -23.75 39.38
C TYR A 47 19.69 -24.49 40.61
N ALA A 48 20.37 -25.58 40.99
CA ALA A 48 20.07 -26.40 42.16
C ALA A 48 21.02 -26.05 43.33
N GLY A 49 21.09 -24.77 43.71
CA GLY A 49 21.90 -24.31 44.84
C GLY A 49 21.15 -24.33 46.18
N TYR A 50 21.91 -24.29 47.27
CA TYR A 50 21.39 -24.18 48.65
C TYR A 50 20.55 -22.90 48.78
N GLY A 51 19.25 -23.05 49.08
CA GLY A 51 18.26 -21.95 49.15
C GLY A 51 17.18 -21.95 48.05
N GLY A 52 17.27 -22.86 47.06
CA GLY A 52 16.40 -22.88 45.87
C GLY A 52 14.98 -23.45 46.03
N SER A 53 14.54 -23.83 47.22
CA SER A 53 13.18 -24.36 47.48
C SER A 53 12.29 -23.43 48.30
N GLY A 54 12.77 -22.22 48.64
CA GLY A 54 11.94 -21.20 49.30
C GLY A 54 10.90 -20.58 48.35
N ALA A 55 9.90 -19.91 48.92
CA ALA A 55 8.74 -19.27 48.26
C ALA A 55 9.03 -18.29 47.09
N GLY A 56 10.30 -18.12 46.67
CA GLY A 56 10.80 -17.23 45.63
C GLY A 56 10.90 -17.83 44.22
N GLY A 57 10.37 -19.02 43.97
CA GLY A 57 10.28 -19.60 42.62
C GLY A 57 11.61 -20.13 42.04
N PRO A 58 11.60 -20.65 40.79
CA PRO A 58 12.76 -21.29 40.19
C PRO A 58 13.91 -20.31 39.97
N LEU A 59 15.13 -20.75 40.31
CA LEU A 59 16.38 -20.06 40.01
C LEU A 59 16.96 -20.62 38.70
N VAL A 60 17.36 -19.72 37.80
CA VAL A 60 17.96 -20.08 36.52
C VAL A 60 19.30 -19.37 36.32
N LEU A 61 20.20 -20.06 35.61
CA LEU A 61 21.47 -19.54 35.18
C LEU A 61 21.47 -19.38 33.66
N LEU A 62 21.85 -18.20 33.20
CA LEU A 62 21.96 -17.90 31.78
C LEU A 62 23.21 -18.56 31.19
N ARG A 63 23.04 -19.38 30.15
CA ARG A 63 24.15 -20.02 29.44
C ARG A 63 24.78 -19.07 28.41
N PRO A 64 26.01 -19.32 27.93
CA PRO A 64 26.64 -18.47 26.91
C PRO A 64 25.76 -18.28 25.66
N GLU A 65 25.08 -19.33 25.21
CA GLU A 65 24.17 -19.29 24.06
C GLU A 65 22.96 -18.39 24.35
N GLY A 66 22.41 -18.48 25.56
CA GLY A 66 21.33 -17.60 26.02
C GLY A 66 21.76 -16.15 26.16
N ALA A 67 22.98 -15.90 26.63
CA ALA A 67 23.58 -14.57 26.69
C ALA A 67 23.77 -13.96 25.31
N GLU A 68 24.23 -14.75 24.32
CA GLU A 68 24.32 -14.29 22.94
C GLU A 68 22.93 -13.98 22.37
N GLN A 69 21.95 -14.84 22.62
CA GLN A 69 20.57 -14.61 22.19
C GLN A 69 19.97 -13.35 22.83
N ALA A 70 20.23 -13.11 24.12
CA ALA A 70 19.81 -11.89 24.79
C ALA A 70 20.48 -10.64 24.21
N ARG A 71 21.79 -10.69 23.90
CA ARG A 71 22.50 -9.61 23.20
C ARG A 71 21.93 -9.36 21.80
N ARG A 72 21.58 -10.41 21.05
CA ARG A 72 20.90 -10.28 19.75
C ARG A 72 19.55 -9.57 19.93
N LEU A 73 18.75 -9.98 20.91
CA LEU A 73 17.47 -9.33 21.20
C LEU A 73 17.64 -7.87 21.66
N ALA A 74 18.69 -7.55 22.42
CA ALA A 74 18.96 -6.19 22.88
C ALA A 74 19.31 -5.28 21.69
N ARG A 75 20.17 -5.75 20.78
CA ARG A 75 20.46 -5.03 19.52
C ARG A 75 19.22 -4.83 18.66
N ARG A 76 18.34 -5.82 18.58
CA ARG A 76 17.06 -5.70 17.84
C ARG A 76 16.12 -4.69 18.50
N ARG A 77 16.07 -4.67 19.84
CA ARG A 77 15.26 -3.73 20.63
C ARG A 77 15.64 -2.27 20.38
N GLU A 78 16.91 -2.02 20.10
CA GLU A 78 17.50 -0.71 19.78
C GLU A 78 17.54 -0.41 18.28
N ASN A 79 17.07 -1.31 17.42
CA ASN A 79 17.08 -1.10 15.97
C ASN A 79 15.82 -0.35 15.53
N ASP A 80 15.97 0.93 15.20
CA ASP A 80 14.87 1.82 14.77
C ASP A 80 14.05 1.25 13.59
N GLY A 81 14.70 0.58 12.64
CA GLY A 81 14.03 -0.03 11.51
C GLY A 81 13.09 -1.17 11.93
N GLU A 82 13.53 -2.03 12.85
CA GLU A 82 12.68 -3.10 13.41
C GLU A 82 11.56 -2.54 14.29
N ARG A 83 11.86 -1.51 15.09
CA ARG A 83 10.87 -0.84 15.93
C ARG A 83 9.77 -0.21 15.08
N ARG A 84 10.13 0.49 14.00
CA ARG A 84 9.18 1.05 13.02
C ARG A 84 8.33 -0.04 12.37
N GLN A 85 8.94 -1.11 11.86
CA GLN A 85 8.19 -2.22 11.26
C GLN A 85 7.22 -2.87 12.26
N TYR A 86 7.65 -3.02 13.52
CA TYR A 86 6.79 -3.51 14.58
C TYR A 86 5.64 -2.54 14.86
N ALA A 87 5.90 -1.24 14.96
CA ALA A 87 4.87 -0.21 15.20
C ALA A 87 3.78 -0.24 14.13
N LEU A 88 4.16 -0.29 12.84
CA LEU A 88 3.23 -0.42 11.71
C LEU A 88 2.30 -1.62 11.88
N ARG A 89 2.87 -2.79 12.19
CA ARG A 89 2.09 -4.02 12.36
C ARG A 89 1.24 -4.00 13.63
N ALA A 90 1.77 -3.45 14.72
CA ALA A 90 1.11 -3.36 16.01
C ALA A 90 -0.13 -2.47 15.96
N VAL A 91 -0.06 -1.33 15.28
CA VAL A 91 -1.21 -0.43 15.07
C VAL A 91 -2.30 -1.12 14.27
N LEU A 92 -1.94 -1.78 13.15
CA LEU A 92 -2.91 -2.50 12.31
C LEU A 92 -3.57 -3.67 13.05
N GLU A 93 -2.78 -4.42 13.83
CA GLU A 93 -3.29 -5.52 14.65
C GLU A 93 -4.21 -5.02 15.77
N TRP A 94 -3.86 -3.92 16.42
CA TRP A 94 -4.71 -3.29 17.44
C TRP A 94 -6.04 -2.83 16.85
N LEU A 95 -6.04 -2.21 15.67
CA LEU A 95 -7.26 -1.83 14.96
C LEU A 95 -8.09 -3.04 14.53
N ARG A 96 -7.43 -4.14 14.10
CA ARG A 96 -8.09 -5.40 13.76
C ARG A 96 -8.91 -5.95 14.93
N GLN A 97 -8.35 -5.90 16.14
CA GLN A 97 -8.99 -6.41 17.35
C GLN A 97 -10.20 -5.57 17.80
N ARG A 98 -10.28 -4.31 17.36
CA ARG A 98 -11.35 -3.36 17.71
C ARG A 98 -12.44 -3.25 16.65
N ARG A 99 -12.66 -4.32 15.88
CA ARG A 99 -13.69 -4.37 14.84
C ARG A 99 -15.06 -3.97 15.40
N GLY A 100 -15.71 -3.01 14.74
CA GLY A 100 -17.07 -2.56 15.11
C GLY A 100 -17.12 -1.50 16.20
N HIS A 101 -15.98 -1.10 16.78
CA HIS A 101 -15.92 0.09 17.61
C HIS A 101 -15.85 1.35 16.74
N THR A 102 -16.63 2.35 17.12
CA THR A 102 -16.62 3.66 16.46
C THR A 102 -15.29 4.36 16.76
N GLU A 103 -14.40 4.40 15.75
CA GLU A 103 -13.19 5.25 15.67
C GLU A 103 -12.34 5.31 16.95
N PRO A 104 -11.50 4.30 17.21
CA PRO A 104 -10.62 4.31 18.37
C PRO A 104 -9.64 5.48 18.32
N ARG A 105 -9.35 6.04 19.50
CA ARG A 105 -8.36 7.12 19.65
C ARG A 105 -6.97 6.55 19.76
N LEU A 106 -6.00 7.24 19.17
CA LEU A 106 -4.61 6.79 19.18
C LEU A 106 -4.04 6.66 20.60
N GLY A 107 -4.46 7.50 21.55
CA GLY A 107 -4.09 7.37 22.96
C GLY A 107 -4.45 6.02 23.57
N GLU A 108 -5.55 5.39 23.13
CA GLU A 108 -5.97 4.07 23.62
C GLU A 108 -5.09 2.92 23.10
N PHE A 109 -4.21 3.18 22.14
CA PHE A 109 -3.17 2.24 21.74
C PHE A 109 -2.08 2.11 22.82
N PHE A 110 -1.79 3.20 23.56
CA PHE A 110 -0.77 3.20 24.62
C PHE A 110 -1.19 2.41 25.86
N ASP A 111 -2.49 2.20 26.03
CA ASP A 111 -3.04 1.30 27.06
C ASP A 111 -3.06 -0.18 26.62
N SER A 112 -2.68 -0.46 25.37
CA SER A 112 -2.71 -1.81 24.80
C SER A 112 -1.41 -2.57 25.02
N ALA A 113 -1.48 -3.90 25.11
CA ALA A 113 -0.28 -4.74 25.24
C ALA A 113 0.64 -4.65 23.99
N GLN A 114 0.09 -4.25 22.85
CA GLN A 114 0.79 -4.11 21.58
C GLN A 114 1.81 -2.97 21.59
N ILE A 115 1.75 -2.04 22.55
CA ILE A 115 2.72 -0.94 22.68
C ILE A 115 4.14 -1.43 22.99
N PHE A 116 4.31 -2.66 23.49
CA PHE A 116 5.62 -3.18 23.90
C PHE A 116 6.34 -3.95 22.78
N PHE A 117 7.44 -3.40 22.27
CA PHE A 117 8.40 -4.11 21.44
C PHE A 117 9.56 -4.65 22.28
N LEU A 118 9.70 -5.97 22.35
CA LEU A 118 10.80 -6.64 23.09
C LEU A 118 10.97 -6.13 24.53
N GLY A 119 9.86 -5.81 25.21
CA GLY A 119 9.84 -5.35 26.59
C GLY A 119 10.03 -3.83 26.78
N THR A 120 10.23 -3.07 25.71
CA THR A 120 10.22 -1.59 25.74
C THR A 120 8.98 -1.06 25.07
N ALA A 121 8.34 -0.06 25.67
CA ALA A 121 7.24 0.64 25.03
C ALA A 121 7.74 1.39 23.78
N LEU A 122 6.90 1.45 22.75
CA LEU A 122 7.06 2.39 21.64
C LEU A 122 6.83 3.81 22.14
N SER A 123 7.58 4.77 21.60
CA SER A 123 7.37 6.19 21.89
C SER A 123 6.13 6.74 21.16
N TRP A 124 5.66 7.92 21.56
CA TRP A 124 4.60 8.62 20.83
C TRP A 124 4.98 8.89 19.38
N GLU A 125 6.22 9.35 19.15
CA GLU A 125 6.75 9.66 17.82
C GLU A 125 6.75 8.42 16.92
N GLU A 126 7.23 7.28 17.41
CA GLU A 126 7.27 6.03 16.63
C GLU A 126 5.88 5.57 16.17
N VAL A 127 4.89 5.74 17.05
CA VAL A 127 3.50 5.38 16.75
C VAL A 127 2.87 6.41 15.82
N SER A 128 3.12 7.70 16.02
CA SER A 128 2.64 8.77 15.13
C SER A 128 3.19 8.58 13.72
N ASP A 129 4.50 8.39 13.57
CA ASP A 129 5.16 8.16 12.28
C ASP A 129 4.61 6.91 11.58
N ALA A 130 4.30 5.86 12.35
CA ALA A 130 3.68 4.66 11.81
C ALA A 130 2.25 4.94 11.30
N VAL A 131 1.44 5.69 12.05
CA VAL A 131 0.08 6.10 11.64
C VAL A 131 0.12 7.00 10.41
N ASP A 132 1.03 7.97 10.38
CA ASP A 132 1.18 8.91 9.27
C ASP A 132 1.59 8.15 8.00
N TRP A 133 2.58 7.28 8.09
CA TRP A 133 2.96 6.43 6.96
C TRP A 133 1.82 5.52 6.48
N LEU A 134 1.05 4.93 7.41
CA LEU A 134 -0.10 4.09 7.06
C LEU A 134 -1.24 4.87 6.42
N SER A 135 -1.38 6.15 6.77
CA SER A 135 -2.32 7.08 6.15
C SER A 135 -1.85 7.48 4.76
N ASP A 136 -0.56 7.74 4.57
CA ASP A 136 0.05 8.05 3.26
C ASP A 136 -0.13 6.92 2.25
N VAL A 137 -0.06 5.67 2.70
CA VAL A 137 -0.32 4.49 1.86
C VAL A 137 -1.80 4.08 1.84
N ASP A 138 -2.70 4.92 2.36
CA ASP A 138 -4.16 4.78 2.29
C ASP A 138 -4.68 3.46 2.91
N LEU A 139 -4.01 2.99 3.96
CA LEU A 139 -4.48 1.88 4.80
C LEU A 139 -5.23 2.37 6.03
N LEU A 140 -4.99 3.61 6.46
CA LEU A 140 -5.65 4.26 7.58
C LEU A 140 -6.19 5.63 7.19
N VAL A 141 -7.27 6.03 7.86
CA VAL A 141 -7.71 7.43 7.91
C VAL A 141 -7.43 7.94 9.31
N ARG A 142 -6.69 9.04 9.37
CA ARG A 142 -6.48 9.82 10.59
C ARG A 142 -7.45 11.01 10.59
N THR A 143 -8.20 11.15 11.67
CA THR A 143 -9.07 12.30 11.89
C THR A 143 -8.54 13.07 13.08
N GLU A 144 -8.19 14.33 12.85
CA GLU A 144 -7.68 15.21 13.90
C GLU A 144 -8.68 15.30 15.06
N ALA A 145 -8.14 15.32 16.27
CA ALA A 145 -8.95 15.43 17.46
C ALA A 145 -9.48 16.85 17.63
N GLU A 146 -10.62 17.00 18.30
CA GLU A 146 -11.10 18.33 18.69
C GLU A 146 -10.09 19.03 19.60
N PRO A 147 -9.96 20.37 19.52
CA PRO A 147 -9.07 21.12 20.40
C PRO A 147 -9.36 20.81 21.88
N GLY A 148 -8.33 20.34 22.60
CA GLY A 148 -8.44 19.98 24.03
C GLY A 148 -8.57 18.48 24.31
N ASP A 149 -8.61 17.63 23.29
CA ASP A 149 -8.65 16.18 23.47
C ASP A 149 -7.25 15.60 23.74
N ALA A 150 -6.96 15.32 25.01
CA ALA A 150 -5.69 14.77 25.46
C ALA A 150 -5.40 13.34 24.94
N ARG A 151 -6.38 12.65 24.34
CA ARG A 151 -6.22 11.28 23.85
C ARG A 151 -5.71 11.19 22.41
N GLY A 152 -5.46 12.32 21.76
CA GLY A 152 -4.91 12.36 20.41
C GLY A 152 -5.91 11.99 19.31
N PRO A 153 -5.44 11.90 18.05
CA PRO A 153 -6.29 11.76 16.87
C PRO A 153 -7.07 10.44 16.87
N ARG A 154 -8.19 10.43 16.16
CA ARG A 154 -8.94 9.20 15.87
C ARG A 154 -8.32 8.52 14.65
N VAL A 155 -8.29 7.19 14.68
CA VAL A 155 -7.73 6.39 13.61
C VAL A 155 -8.68 5.26 13.23
N SER A 156 -8.87 5.05 11.93
CA SER A 156 -9.73 3.98 11.41
C SER A 156 -9.14 3.34 10.15
N LEU A 157 -9.47 2.07 9.91
CA LEU A 157 -9.04 1.37 8.69
C LEU A 157 -9.86 1.83 7.49
N THR A 158 -9.18 2.13 6.38
CA THR A 158 -9.82 2.34 5.06
C THR A 158 -10.43 1.03 4.52
N GLY A 159 -11.08 1.08 3.36
CA GLY A 159 -11.48 -0.14 2.65
C GLY A 159 -10.29 -1.08 2.40
N ASP A 160 -9.20 -0.52 1.87
CA ASP A 160 -7.97 -1.24 1.55
C ASP A 160 -7.23 -1.69 2.81
N GLY A 161 -7.24 -0.88 3.87
CA GLY A 161 -6.71 -1.25 5.18
C GLY A 161 -7.39 -2.46 5.76
N ARG A 162 -8.72 -2.54 5.63
CA ARG A 162 -9.50 -3.70 6.06
C ARG A 162 -9.16 -4.94 5.23
N GLU A 163 -9.11 -4.84 3.89
CA GLU A 163 -8.71 -5.96 3.02
C GLU A 163 -7.31 -6.46 3.38
N PHE A 164 -6.34 -5.54 3.56
CA PHE A 164 -4.98 -5.88 3.95
C PHE A 164 -4.94 -6.69 5.25
N VAL A 165 -5.53 -6.15 6.31
CA VAL A 165 -5.53 -6.75 7.65
C VAL A 165 -6.17 -8.15 7.64
N TRP A 166 -7.15 -8.39 6.78
CA TRP A 166 -7.80 -9.70 6.65
C TRP A 166 -7.09 -10.68 5.73
N SER A 167 -6.34 -10.18 4.74
CA SER A 167 -5.55 -11.03 3.86
C SER A 167 -4.44 -11.79 4.59
N GLY A 168 -3.97 -11.27 5.73
CA GLY A 168 -2.81 -11.81 6.45
C GLY A 168 -1.50 -11.69 5.66
N ALA A 169 -1.51 -10.99 4.53
CA ALA A 169 -0.34 -10.80 3.68
C ALA A 169 0.72 -9.93 4.38
N ARG A 170 1.96 -10.02 3.90
CA ARG A 170 3.00 -9.06 4.30
C ARG A 170 2.68 -7.69 3.71
N LEU A 171 2.85 -6.63 4.50
CA LEU A 171 2.54 -5.25 4.10
C LEU A 171 3.21 -4.86 2.77
N GLU A 172 4.48 -5.16 2.60
CA GLU A 172 5.22 -4.87 1.37
C GLU A 172 4.67 -5.61 0.14
N GLU A 173 4.30 -6.88 0.34
CA GLU A 173 3.74 -7.71 -0.73
C GLU A 173 2.36 -7.22 -1.14
N TYR A 174 1.53 -6.86 -0.17
CA TYR A 174 0.22 -6.26 -0.42
C TYR A 174 0.35 -4.95 -1.20
N LEU A 175 1.23 -4.04 -0.76
CA LEU A 175 1.45 -2.77 -1.45
C LEU A 175 2.07 -2.95 -2.84
N ARG A 176 2.87 -4.00 -3.07
CA ARG A 176 3.35 -4.37 -4.40
C ARG A 176 2.19 -4.83 -5.28
N GLN A 177 1.36 -5.76 -4.82
CA GLN A 177 0.21 -6.26 -5.56
C GLN A 177 -0.80 -5.14 -5.86
N ARG A 178 -1.05 -4.24 -4.90
CA ARG A 178 -1.91 -3.06 -5.09
C ARG A 178 -1.37 -2.16 -6.20
N ARG A 179 -0.06 -1.88 -6.21
CA ARG A 179 0.59 -1.10 -7.28
C ARG A 179 0.50 -1.81 -8.63
N GLU A 180 0.60 -3.14 -8.67
CA GLU A 180 0.44 -3.92 -9.90
C GLU A 180 -0.99 -3.89 -10.43
N ARG A 181 -2.01 -3.94 -9.55
CA ARG A 181 -3.43 -3.82 -9.92
C ARG A 181 -3.82 -2.40 -10.35
N ALA A 182 -3.24 -1.38 -9.71
CA ALA A 182 -3.49 0.03 -10.02
C ALA A 182 -2.76 0.52 -11.28
N ARG A 183 -1.78 -0.25 -11.80
CA ARG A 183 -1.22 0.03 -13.12
C ARG A 183 -2.32 -0.17 -14.15
N PRO A 184 -2.64 0.84 -14.99
CA PRO A 184 -3.54 0.62 -16.11
C PRO A 184 -2.97 -0.53 -16.92
N VAL A 185 -3.78 -1.58 -17.11
CA VAL A 185 -3.40 -2.72 -17.94
C VAL A 185 -3.35 -2.21 -19.37
N VAL A 186 -2.19 -1.70 -19.79
CA VAL A 186 -1.91 -1.45 -21.20
C VAL A 186 -1.80 -2.83 -21.83
N ARG A 187 -2.92 -3.38 -22.31
CA ARG A 187 -2.92 -4.58 -23.13
C ARG A 187 -2.22 -4.24 -24.44
N THR A 188 -0.93 -4.54 -24.50
CA THR A 188 -0.15 -4.49 -25.73
C THR A 188 -0.54 -5.69 -26.60
N HIS A 189 -1.48 -5.47 -27.52
CA HIS A 189 -1.69 -6.40 -28.62
C HIS A 189 -0.56 -6.19 -29.65
N ILE A 190 0.28 -7.21 -29.82
CA ILE A 190 1.24 -7.26 -30.92
C ILE A 190 0.46 -7.70 -32.16
N ALA A 191 0.00 -6.73 -32.95
CA ALA A 191 -0.62 -7.01 -34.24
C ALA A 191 0.48 -7.46 -35.23
N ARG A 192 0.47 -8.76 -35.54
CA ARG A 192 1.01 -9.46 -36.73
C ARG A 192 2.15 -8.75 -37.50
N ALA A 193 3.33 -9.37 -37.53
CA ALA A 193 4.44 -8.97 -38.40
C ALA A 193 4.09 -9.23 -39.88
N ASP A 194 3.96 -8.16 -40.66
CA ASP A 194 3.89 -8.26 -42.13
C ASP A 194 5.29 -8.50 -42.71
N LYS A 195 5.42 -9.57 -43.49
CA LYS A 195 6.66 -9.87 -44.24
C LYS A 195 6.79 -8.88 -45.39
N VAL A 196 7.86 -8.09 -45.40
CA VAL A 196 8.28 -7.34 -46.59
C VAL A 196 9.52 -8.03 -47.17
N GLN A 197 9.39 -8.59 -48.38
CA GLN A 197 10.52 -9.14 -49.14
C GLN A 197 11.11 -8.05 -50.04
N ILE A 198 12.41 -7.76 -49.85
CA ILE A 198 13.18 -6.92 -50.77
C ILE A 198 14.39 -7.74 -51.23
N ALA A 199 14.53 -7.91 -52.55
CA ALA A 199 15.68 -8.56 -53.19
C ALA A 199 16.01 -9.98 -52.68
N GLY A 200 14.99 -10.81 -52.39
CA GLY A 200 15.17 -12.22 -52.05
C GLY A 200 15.81 -12.50 -50.69
N ARG A 201 15.96 -11.47 -49.83
CA ARG A 201 16.32 -11.64 -48.42
C ARG A 201 15.15 -11.24 -47.55
N ASP A 202 14.78 -12.13 -46.64
CA ASP A 202 13.83 -11.85 -45.57
C ASP A 202 14.50 -10.87 -44.60
N LEU A 203 14.09 -9.60 -44.65
CA LEU A 203 14.49 -8.58 -43.67
C LEU A 203 13.40 -8.49 -42.61
N HIS A 204 13.70 -8.96 -41.39
CA HIS A 204 12.86 -8.74 -40.22
C HIS A 204 12.98 -7.28 -39.78
N SER A 205 12.31 -6.36 -40.47
CA SER A 205 12.02 -5.05 -39.90
C SER A 205 10.83 -5.21 -38.97
N ALA A 206 11.09 -5.33 -37.67
CA ALA A 206 10.05 -5.25 -36.66
C ALA A 206 9.60 -3.79 -36.55
N ASP A 207 8.75 -3.34 -37.47
CA ASP A 207 7.92 -2.16 -37.20
C ASP A 207 6.93 -2.56 -36.11
N VAL A 208 7.34 -2.36 -34.86
CA VAL A 208 6.48 -2.56 -33.69
C VAL A 208 5.41 -1.47 -33.73
N ARG A 209 4.27 -1.77 -34.37
CA ARG A 209 3.09 -0.93 -34.27
C ARG A 209 2.42 -1.18 -32.92
N TYR A 210 2.71 -0.30 -31.97
CA TYR A 210 2.08 -0.30 -30.65
C TYR A 210 0.61 0.10 -30.78
N SER A 211 -0.34 -0.82 -30.91
CA SER A 211 -1.77 -0.46 -30.84
C SER A 211 -2.24 -0.46 -29.39
N VAL A 212 -2.60 0.71 -28.87
CA VAL A 212 -3.24 0.86 -27.56
C VAL A 212 -4.75 0.83 -27.77
N GLU A 213 -5.45 -0.11 -27.16
CA GLU A 213 -6.92 -0.16 -27.13
C GLU A 213 -7.40 0.64 -25.91
N LEU A 214 -7.72 1.91 -26.10
CA LEU A 214 -8.39 2.73 -25.10
C LEU A 214 -9.79 3.07 -25.56
N ARG A 215 -10.76 2.92 -24.67
CA ARG A 215 -12.10 3.48 -24.83
C ARG A 215 -12.02 5.02 -24.76
N PRO A 216 -12.98 5.76 -25.36
CA PRO A 216 -13.00 7.23 -25.29
C PRO A 216 -12.88 7.77 -23.86
N ALA A 217 -13.54 7.13 -22.88
CA ALA A 217 -13.47 7.54 -21.49
C ALA A 217 -12.07 7.35 -20.87
N GLU A 218 -11.41 6.23 -21.16
CA GLU A 218 -10.05 5.91 -20.70
C GLU A 218 -9.02 6.86 -21.32
N LEU A 219 -9.23 7.25 -22.58
CA LEU A 219 -8.43 8.29 -23.25
C LEU A 219 -8.57 9.64 -22.54
N GLY A 220 -9.79 10.02 -22.15
CA GLY A 220 -10.02 11.25 -21.38
C GLY A 220 -9.24 11.27 -20.06
N VAL A 221 -9.20 10.14 -19.34
CA VAL A 221 -8.43 10.01 -18.09
C VAL A 221 -6.92 10.12 -18.37
N LEU A 222 -6.42 9.43 -19.38
CA LEU A 222 -5.00 9.47 -19.75
C LEU A 222 -4.54 10.88 -20.14
N ILE A 223 -5.33 11.57 -20.98
CA ILE A 223 -5.04 12.94 -21.38
C ILE A 223 -5.07 13.87 -20.17
N GLY A 224 -6.04 13.71 -19.26
CA GLY A 224 -6.09 14.49 -18.02
C GLY A 224 -4.83 14.35 -17.16
N ALA A 225 -4.27 13.13 -17.07
CA ALA A 225 -3.05 12.87 -16.31
C ALA A 225 -1.78 13.41 -17.00
N LEU A 226 -1.73 13.41 -18.33
CA LEU A 226 -0.56 13.83 -19.11
C LEU A 226 -0.58 15.32 -19.49
N ALA A 227 -1.74 15.98 -19.46
CA ALA A 227 -1.91 17.36 -19.90
C ALA A 227 -0.94 18.36 -19.23
N PRO A 228 -0.67 18.30 -17.91
CA PRO A 228 0.30 19.20 -17.27
C PRO A 228 1.74 19.05 -17.77
N GLN A 229 2.06 17.94 -18.44
CA GLN A 229 3.40 17.63 -18.96
C GLN A 229 3.59 18.08 -20.42
N LEU A 230 2.54 18.59 -21.08
CA LEU A 230 2.58 18.98 -22.49
C LEU A 230 3.10 20.41 -22.72
N GLU A 231 3.48 21.14 -21.65
CA GLU A 231 3.98 22.53 -21.71
C GLU A 231 3.12 23.44 -22.61
N LEU A 232 1.80 23.28 -22.52
CA LEU A 232 0.84 24.10 -23.24
C LEU A 232 0.68 25.46 -22.57
N ASP A 233 0.28 26.48 -23.33
CA ASP A 233 -0.21 27.72 -22.75
C ASP A 233 -1.47 27.47 -21.91
N ALA A 234 -1.78 28.36 -20.97
CA ALA A 234 -2.84 28.17 -19.99
C ALA A 234 -4.22 27.96 -20.64
N ASP A 235 -4.51 28.67 -21.74
CA ASP A 235 -5.80 28.58 -22.44
C ASP A 235 -5.93 27.23 -23.17
N SER A 236 -4.86 26.80 -23.85
CA SER A 236 -4.81 25.48 -24.51
C SER A 236 -4.88 24.32 -23.51
N LEU A 237 -4.25 24.46 -22.35
CA LEU A 237 -4.28 23.46 -21.29
C LEU A 237 -5.69 23.31 -20.70
N ASP A 238 -6.35 24.43 -20.39
CA ASP A 238 -7.73 24.43 -19.90
C ASP A 238 -8.71 23.87 -20.92
N GLU A 239 -8.52 24.19 -22.21
CA GLU A 239 -9.34 23.62 -23.28
C GLU A 239 -9.13 22.09 -23.36
N LEU A 240 -7.90 21.61 -23.30
CA LEU A 240 -7.57 20.17 -23.34
C LEU A 240 -8.19 19.43 -22.15
N LEU A 241 -8.10 19.99 -20.94
CA LEU A 241 -8.70 19.41 -19.72
C LEU A 241 -10.24 19.45 -19.74
N ARG A 242 -10.83 20.44 -20.41
CA ARG A 242 -12.29 20.49 -20.61
C ARG A 242 -12.74 19.39 -21.58
N LEU A 243 -12.04 19.24 -22.70
CA LEU A 243 -12.33 18.18 -23.69
C LEU A 243 -12.10 16.79 -23.10
N SER A 244 -11.08 16.61 -22.24
CA SER A 244 -10.80 15.30 -21.61
C SER A 244 -11.92 14.88 -20.67
N ARG A 245 -12.42 15.80 -19.84
CA ARG A 245 -13.62 15.59 -19.01
C ARG A 245 -14.86 15.28 -19.85
N GLN A 246 -14.99 15.89 -21.03
CA GLN A 246 -16.09 15.60 -21.96
C GLN A 246 -16.00 14.17 -22.50
N LEU A 247 -14.81 13.68 -22.85
CA LEU A 247 -14.57 12.29 -23.23
C LEU A 247 -14.79 11.29 -22.09
N THR A 248 -14.39 11.62 -20.86
CA THR A 248 -14.59 10.75 -19.68
C THR A 248 -16.07 10.54 -19.36
N ARG A 249 -16.93 11.53 -19.66
CA ARG A 249 -18.38 11.43 -19.48
C ARG A 249 -19.09 10.70 -20.62
N TYR A 250 -18.37 10.40 -21.71
CA TYR A 250 -18.91 9.65 -22.82
C TYR A 250 -18.90 8.16 -22.48
N ASP A 251 -20.07 7.61 -22.18
CA ASP A 251 -20.27 6.18 -21.98
C ASP A 251 -21.02 5.60 -23.19
N PRO A 252 -20.34 4.87 -24.09
CA PRO A 252 -20.99 4.28 -25.26
C PRO A 252 -21.99 3.16 -24.91
N ASP A 253 -21.96 2.65 -23.67
CA ASP A 253 -22.85 1.59 -23.20
C ASP A 253 -24.09 2.15 -22.47
N ALA A 254 -24.16 3.47 -22.24
CA ALA A 254 -25.35 4.15 -21.75
C ALA A 254 -26.37 4.28 -22.90
N GLY A 255 -27.17 3.23 -23.09
CA GLY A 255 -28.18 3.17 -24.16
C GLY A 255 -29.10 4.41 -24.21
N PRO A 256 -29.73 4.67 -25.38
CA PRO A 256 -30.47 5.89 -25.63
C PRO A 256 -31.55 6.08 -24.55
N GLY A 257 -31.31 7.08 -23.69
CA GLY A 257 -32.25 7.49 -22.66
C GLY A 257 -33.58 7.87 -23.32
N ASP A 258 -34.63 7.20 -22.87
CA ASP A 258 -36.03 7.39 -23.23
C ASP A 258 -36.39 8.88 -23.14
N GLY A 259 -36.47 9.56 -24.29
CA GLY A 259 -36.40 11.01 -24.33
C GLY A 259 -36.93 11.65 -25.61
N GLY A 260 -38.19 11.32 -25.98
CA GLY A 260 -39.09 12.25 -26.66
C GLY A 260 -38.83 12.58 -28.13
N SER A 261 -39.65 11.99 -29.00
CA SER A 261 -39.83 12.24 -30.43
C SER A 261 -39.70 13.70 -30.91
N ALA A 262 -38.95 13.87 -32.02
CA ALA A 262 -39.41 14.67 -33.16
C ALA A 262 -38.78 14.12 -34.45
N ALA A 263 -39.60 14.04 -35.50
CA ALA A 263 -39.37 13.30 -36.73
C ALA A 263 -38.26 13.87 -37.63
N GLY A 264 -37.55 12.98 -38.31
CA GLY A 264 -36.61 13.31 -39.37
C GLY A 264 -36.05 12.07 -40.05
N SER A 265 -36.79 11.51 -41.00
CA SER A 265 -36.32 10.42 -41.87
C SER A 265 -35.22 10.93 -42.79
N GLY A 266 -33.97 10.53 -42.54
CA GLY A 266 -32.82 10.80 -43.39
C GLY A 266 -31.85 9.62 -43.35
N SER A 267 -31.96 8.72 -44.33
CA SER A 267 -31.10 7.56 -44.50
C SER A 267 -29.65 7.99 -44.75
N GLY A 268 -28.82 7.87 -43.72
CA GLY A 268 -27.37 8.10 -43.75
C GLY A 268 -26.81 8.31 -42.34
N ASP A 269 -27.38 7.61 -41.36
CA ASP A 269 -27.24 7.97 -39.95
C ASP A 269 -26.07 7.22 -39.31
N GLY A 270 -24.87 7.78 -39.46
CA GLY A 270 -23.83 7.54 -38.47
C GLY A 270 -24.33 8.11 -37.15
N ASP A 271 -24.20 7.32 -36.08
CA ASP A 271 -24.64 7.70 -34.73
C ASP A 271 -24.27 9.16 -34.43
N PRO A 272 -25.23 10.07 -34.15
CA PRO A 272 -24.93 11.49 -33.91
C PRO A 272 -23.89 11.70 -32.80
N ASP A 273 -23.72 10.73 -31.92
CA ASP A 273 -22.73 10.74 -30.85
C ASP A 273 -21.30 10.40 -31.34
N ASP A 274 -21.14 9.60 -32.40
CA ASP A 274 -19.83 9.37 -33.04
C ASP A 274 -19.28 10.66 -33.69
N GLY A 275 -20.15 11.49 -34.25
CA GLY A 275 -19.78 12.78 -34.82
C GLY A 275 -19.18 13.73 -33.78
N ARG A 276 -19.73 13.73 -32.56
CA ARG A 276 -19.25 14.55 -31.44
C ARG A 276 -17.90 14.05 -30.93
N VAL A 277 -17.76 12.75 -30.73
CA VAL A 277 -16.49 12.15 -30.27
C VAL A 277 -15.37 12.43 -31.28
N ARG A 278 -15.63 12.25 -32.58
CA ARG A 278 -14.65 12.57 -33.63
C ARG A 278 -14.25 14.05 -33.63
N GLY A 279 -15.21 14.95 -33.46
CA GLY A 279 -14.96 16.39 -33.34
C GLY A 279 -14.06 16.73 -32.15
N THR A 280 -14.37 16.17 -30.98
CA THR A 280 -13.57 16.33 -29.75
C THR A 280 -12.14 15.81 -29.94
N LEU A 281 -11.97 14.61 -30.49
CA LEU A 281 -10.65 14.01 -30.72
C LEU A 281 -9.81 14.81 -31.73
N ARG A 282 -10.42 15.35 -32.78
CA ARG A 282 -9.73 16.19 -33.76
C ARG A 282 -9.22 17.49 -33.11
N ARG A 283 -10.06 18.12 -32.29
CA ARG A 283 -9.70 19.34 -31.55
C ARG A 283 -8.57 19.08 -30.54
N MET A 284 -8.63 17.97 -29.81
CA MET A 284 -7.54 17.57 -28.92
C MET A 284 -6.23 17.37 -29.67
N ARG A 285 -6.28 16.74 -30.86
CA ARG A 285 -5.09 16.55 -31.69
C ARG A 285 -4.48 17.88 -32.13
N GLU A 286 -5.31 18.85 -32.51
CA GLU A 286 -4.84 20.20 -32.84
C GLU A 286 -4.12 20.84 -31.64
N LEU A 287 -4.69 20.78 -30.43
CA LEU A 287 -4.07 21.32 -29.22
C LEU A 287 -2.73 20.63 -28.91
N VAL A 288 -2.69 19.29 -28.97
CA VAL A 288 -1.48 18.50 -28.73
C VAL A 288 -0.40 18.75 -29.81
N SER A 289 -0.79 19.14 -31.03
CA SER A 289 0.16 19.45 -32.09
C SER A 289 0.96 20.74 -31.84
N VAL A 290 0.41 21.66 -31.02
CA VAL A 290 1.02 22.94 -30.64
C VAL A 290 1.94 22.80 -29.42
N ALA A 291 1.77 21.76 -28.60
CA ALA A 291 2.60 21.44 -27.43
C ALA A 291 4.12 21.40 -27.76
N SER A 292 5.00 21.67 -26.80
CA SER A 292 6.44 21.53 -27.02
C SER A 292 6.83 20.06 -27.27
N ARG A 293 8.00 19.81 -27.88
CA ARG A 293 8.45 18.44 -28.19
C ARG A 293 8.81 17.73 -26.87
N GLY A 294 8.15 16.61 -26.60
CA GLY A 294 8.42 15.78 -25.42
C GLY A 294 7.77 14.40 -25.54
N SER A 295 8.21 13.44 -24.71
CA SER A 295 7.70 12.06 -24.73
C SER A 295 6.20 11.98 -24.44
N ALA A 296 5.65 12.86 -23.60
CA ALA A 296 4.22 12.96 -23.34
C ALA A 296 3.43 13.33 -24.61
N ARG A 297 3.94 14.27 -25.42
CA ARG A 297 3.32 14.67 -26.68
C ARG A 297 3.28 13.51 -27.68
N GLU A 298 4.38 12.77 -27.82
CA GLU A 298 4.47 11.62 -28.72
C GLU A 298 3.47 10.53 -28.33
N VAL A 299 3.37 10.21 -27.03
CA VAL A 299 2.41 9.21 -26.53
C VAL A 299 0.97 9.67 -26.81
N VAL A 300 0.64 10.93 -26.51
CA VAL A 300 -0.73 11.44 -26.70
C VAL A 300 -1.11 11.51 -28.18
N ASP A 301 -0.22 11.95 -29.08
CA ASP A 301 -0.51 12.02 -30.52
C ASP A 301 -0.69 10.62 -31.15
N VAL A 302 0.14 9.64 -30.75
CA VAL A 302 0.00 8.25 -31.20
C VAL A 302 -1.34 7.67 -30.76
N VAL A 303 -1.72 7.86 -29.49
CA VAL A 303 -2.95 7.33 -28.94
C VAL A 303 -4.19 8.00 -29.56
N ILE A 304 -4.20 9.34 -29.69
CA ILE A 304 -5.30 10.06 -30.36
C ILE A 304 -5.42 9.62 -31.82
N GLY A 305 -4.29 9.45 -32.52
CA GLY A 305 -4.27 8.97 -33.90
C GLY A 305 -4.90 7.58 -34.06
N GLN A 306 -4.65 6.66 -33.11
CA GLN A 306 -5.21 5.30 -33.13
C GLN A 306 -6.70 5.26 -32.82
N VAL A 307 -7.17 6.09 -31.90
CA VAL A 307 -8.60 6.18 -31.61
C VAL A 307 -9.34 6.81 -32.80
N LEU A 308 -8.76 7.84 -33.43
CA LEU A 308 -9.31 8.46 -34.64
C LEU A 308 -9.35 7.49 -35.83
N SER A 309 -8.30 6.68 -36.07
CA SER A 309 -8.29 5.74 -37.19
C SER A 309 -9.35 4.66 -37.04
N ARG A 310 -9.59 4.17 -35.82
CA ARG A 310 -10.70 3.24 -35.53
C ARG A 310 -12.06 3.90 -35.70
N ALA A 311 -12.22 5.11 -35.18
CA ALA A 311 -13.46 5.85 -35.30
C ALA A 311 -13.82 6.15 -36.76
N LEU A 312 -12.85 6.22 -37.68
CA LEU A 312 -13.07 6.45 -39.11
C LEU A 312 -13.28 5.17 -39.94
N GLY A 313 -13.33 3.99 -39.31
CA GLY A 313 -13.59 2.72 -39.99
C GLY A 313 -12.36 2.09 -40.63
N GLY A 314 -11.31 1.87 -39.82
CA GLY A 314 -10.18 1.02 -40.20
C GLY A 314 -10.54 -0.45 -40.42
#